data_AF-A0A534N111-F1
#
_entry.id   AF-A0A534N111-F1
#
_cell.length_a   1.000
_cell.length_b   1.000
_cell.length_c   1.000
_cell.angle_alpha   90.00
_cell.angle_beta   90.00
_cell.angle_gamma   90.00
#
_symmetry.space_group_name_H-M   'P 1'
#
loop_
_entity.id
_entity.type
_entity.pdbx_description
1 polymer ?
#
loop_
_entity_poly.entity_id
_entity_poly.type
_entity_poly.pdbx_seq_one_letter_code
_entity_poly.pdbx_strand_id
1 'polypeptide(L)'
;YAAVRTLGKLMNFDENMSPFRNEACASCHMPYAAYSGPIPSVNLTMVAYPGSFRFRAGKRTAQRYTYSPRFPVLQFNETQQLFFGGNFWDGRSTGYLLQSADAEQAQHPPVDPLEMGNPDTACIAFKLAQSQYRKLFEDIWGKGSFDIDFPRDTEEICCTPGGAARFGTDVQPVRLSPEDRTRADRVYDNWGQSISFFESSNDVSPFTSKFDAFLKGSATLTPDEMAGYNLFKGKGNCNSCHLDGRGTTLTPGQTDTSTAADVAPLFTCFGYANLGLPLNPRVAFYYETTPDAFGFTPNPLGFAYRDLGLGTFLRSGYGSADSPNSDWTALAPLQDGRMQTLTARNVAMTPPQCPTTEAPGPYFQKEFFHNGYIKSLKQLVHFYNTRDLYSYDVTSGHCPAGTTEKVDCWPKPEVPQNLDCTTGNLGLTDQEENQIVAFLQTLTDGFTTTGVRCAAAAHDSDSLVQEADGESVGAERVMKGTGARANAIGARAPSLLPDSFPGTLTGAFHDWTACETGAHDNGRQPVLLQPDHRSGPSSGEEGRARRHHQRTSARID
;
A
#
# COMPACT_ATOMS: atom_id res chain seq x y z
N TYR A 1 -3.94 -23.35 7.25
CA TYR A 1 -4.53 -22.05 6.84
C TYR A 1 -4.62 -21.02 7.97
N ALA A 2 -5.40 -21.23 9.05
CA ALA A 2 -5.52 -20.21 10.11
C ALA A 2 -4.16 -19.83 10.74
N ALA A 3 -3.34 -20.83 11.11
CA ALA A 3 -2.02 -20.59 11.70
C ALA A 3 -1.07 -19.75 10.81
N VAL A 4 -0.99 -20.03 9.50
CA VAL A 4 -0.14 -19.27 8.57
C VAL A 4 -0.67 -17.85 8.31
N ARG A 5 -1.99 -17.63 8.37
CA ARG A 5 -2.57 -16.28 8.40
C ARG A 5 -2.18 -15.51 9.65
N THR A 6 -2.19 -16.16 10.81
CA THR A 6 -1.71 -15.55 12.06
C THR A 6 -0.22 -15.24 11.98
N LEU A 7 0.61 -16.12 11.41
CA LEU A 7 2.04 -15.88 11.20
C LEU A 7 2.29 -14.66 10.30
N GLY A 8 1.66 -14.60 9.12
CA GLY A 8 1.76 -13.44 8.22
C GLY A 8 1.26 -12.14 8.86
N LYS A 9 0.19 -12.21 9.67
CA LYS A 9 -0.33 -11.06 10.42
C LYS A 9 0.65 -10.57 11.48
N LEU A 10 1.38 -11.47 12.15
CA LEU A 10 2.43 -11.08 13.10
C LEU A 10 3.59 -10.39 12.37
N MET A 11 4.05 -10.96 11.25
CA MET A 11 5.11 -10.41 10.40
C MET A 11 4.78 -9.02 9.84
N ASN A 12 3.56 -8.81 9.33
CA ASN A 12 3.12 -7.55 8.73
C ASN A 12 3.17 -6.34 9.70
N PHE A 13 3.12 -6.59 11.01
CA PHE A 13 3.15 -5.57 12.06
C PHE A 13 4.44 -5.59 12.90
N ASP A 14 5.46 -6.38 12.53
CA ASP A 14 6.70 -6.52 13.31
C ASP A 14 7.78 -5.53 12.88
N GLU A 15 7.88 -4.41 13.59
CA GLU A 15 8.89 -3.37 13.35
C GLU A 15 10.33 -3.87 13.54
N ASN A 16 10.57 -4.97 14.27
CA ASN A 16 11.92 -5.52 14.48
C ASN A 16 12.57 -6.03 13.19
N MET A 17 11.79 -6.18 12.11
CA MET A 17 12.27 -6.68 10.83
C MET A 17 13.13 -5.65 10.09
N SER A 18 13.03 -4.34 10.36
CA SER A 18 13.92 -3.32 9.77
C SER A 18 15.24 -3.13 10.55
N PRO A 19 16.31 -2.53 9.97
CA PRO A 19 17.60 -2.35 10.65
C PRO A 19 17.54 -1.55 11.95
N PHE A 20 16.74 -0.47 11.97
CA PHE A 20 16.56 0.36 13.15
C PHE A 20 15.39 -0.08 14.04
N ARG A 21 14.79 -1.25 13.76
CA ARG A 21 13.66 -1.84 14.48
C ARG A 21 12.48 -0.87 14.65
N ASN A 22 12.14 -0.19 13.56
CA ASN A 22 11.26 0.98 13.55
C ASN A 22 10.30 1.03 12.34
N GLU A 23 10.24 -0.02 11.52
CA GLU A 23 9.48 -0.03 10.27
C GLU A 23 8.94 -1.43 10.00
N ALA A 24 7.64 -1.52 9.75
CA ALA A 24 6.92 -2.75 9.39
C ALA A 24 6.09 -2.50 8.12
N CYS A 25 5.52 -3.55 7.52
CA CYS A 25 4.60 -3.41 6.39
C CYS A 25 3.43 -2.47 6.73
N ALA A 26 2.90 -2.58 7.96
CA ALA A 26 1.82 -1.74 8.47
C ALA A 26 2.19 -0.24 8.58
N SER A 27 3.46 0.13 8.70
CA SER A 27 3.91 1.53 8.77
C SER A 27 3.54 2.34 7.52
N CYS A 28 3.52 1.68 6.35
CA CYS A 28 3.11 2.23 5.06
C CYS A 28 1.71 1.78 4.61
N HIS A 29 1.17 0.69 5.17
CA HIS A 29 -0.05 0.03 4.72
C HIS A 29 -1.04 -0.25 5.87
N MET A 30 -1.86 0.74 6.24
CA MET A 30 -2.84 0.57 7.35
C MET A 30 -4.24 0.14 6.87
N PRO A 31 -4.97 -0.69 7.65
CA PRO A 31 -6.30 -1.18 7.29
C PRO A 31 -7.32 -0.08 6.94
N TYR A 32 -7.34 1.03 7.70
CA TYR A 32 -8.31 2.12 7.52
C TYR A 32 -8.16 2.90 6.20
N ALA A 33 -7.04 2.71 5.50
CA ALA A 33 -6.76 3.28 4.19
C ALA A 33 -6.74 2.21 3.09
N ALA A 34 -7.31 1.02 3.34
CA ALA A 34 -7.23 -0.18 2.51
C ALA A 34 -5.80 -0.66 2.26
N TYR A 35 -5.01 -0.71 3.34
CA TYR A 35 -3.62 -1.15 3.30
C TYR A 35 -2.81 -0.37 2.24
N SER A 36 -2.97 0.95 2.28
CA SER A 36 -2.23 1.96 1.52
C SER A 36 -1.88 3.15 2.43
N GLY A 37 -1.18 4.15 1.90
CA GLY A 37 -0.63 5.30 2.63
C GLY A 37 -1.52 5.88 3.76
N PRO A 38 -1.22 5.60 5.04
CA PRO A 38 -2.03 6.03 6.20
C PRO A 38 -2.01 7.52 6.54
N ILE A 39 -0.89 8.21 6.28
CA ILE A 39 -0.56 9.51 6.85
C ILE A 39 -0.90 10.62 5.82
N PRO A 40 -1.92 11.47 6.06
CA PRO A 40 -2.35 12.46 5.09
C PRO A 40 -1.30 13.52 4.76
N SER A 41 -0.40 13.85 5.71
CA SER A 41 0.70 14.79 5.47
C SER A 41 1.75 14.22 4.53
N VAL A 42 2.18 12.96 4.71
CA VAL A 42 3.09 12.25 3.79
C VAL A 42 2.47 12.19 2.39
N ASN A 43 1.22 11.75 2.33
CA ASN A 43 0.44 11.71 1.10
C ASN A 43 0.39 13.09 0.42
N LEU A 44 0.18 14.19 1.16
CA LEU A 44 0.13 15.53 0.57
C LEU A 44 1.49 16.02 0.03
N THR A 45 2.59 15.73 0.74
CA THR A 45 3.86 16.46 0.58
C THR A 45 5.00 15.68 -0.06
N MET A 46 5.17 14.39 0.23
CA MET A 46 6.37 13.62 -0.17
C MET A 46 6.04 12.33 -0.96
N VAL A 47 4.77 11.93 -0.96
CA VAL A 47 4.19 10.80 -1.69
C VAL A 47 4.64 9.44 -1.14
N ALA A 48 5.91 9.09 -1.33
CA ALA A 48 6.43 7.85 -0.78
C ALA A 48 6.70 7.99 0.72
N TYR A 49 6.54 6.88 1.43
CA TYR A 49 6.72 6.84 2.87
C TYR A 49 8.22 6.82 3.20
N PRO A 50 8.68 7.55 4.24
CA PRO A 50 10.07 7.49 4.66
C PRO A 50 10.42 6.11 5.17
N GLY A 51 11.46 5.48 4.63
CA GLY A 51 11.91 4.16 5.06
C GLY A 51 12.45 4.12 6.49
N SER A 52 12.95 2.95 6.89
CA SER A 52 13.58 2.71 8.20
C SER A 52 14.67 3.75 8.50
N PHE A 53 15.49 4.11 7.50
CA PHE A 53 16.28 5.34 7.54
C PHE A 53 15.44 6.52 7.05
N ARG A 54 14.97 7.37 7.98
CA ARG A 54 13.96 8.41 7.78
C ARG A 54 14.31 9.55 6.79
N PHE A 55 15.50 9.53 6.19
CA PHE A 55 15.94 10.46 5.14
C PHE A 55 16.02 9.82 3.75
N ARG A 56 15.39 8.65 3.57
CA ARG A 56 15.15 8.01 2.28
C ARG A 56 13.68 7.81 2.08
N ALA A 57 13.19 8.07 0.87
CA ALA A 57 11.83 7.73 0.48
C ALA A 57 11.81 7.11 -0.93
N GLY A 58 10.82 6.26 -1.18
CA GLY A 58 10.59 5.66 -2.49
C GLY A 58 10.20 6.68 -3.57
N LYS A 59 10.06 6.18 -4.80
CA LYS A 59 9.63 6.96 -5.98
C LYS A 59 8.12 6.90 -6.27
N ARG A 60 7.37 6.10 -5.53
CA ARG A 60 5.93 5.81 -5.79
C ARG A 60 5.09 5.82 -4.51
N THR A 61 3.78 5.94 -4.70
CA THR A 61 2.75 5.75 -3.66
C THR A 61 2.77 4.31 -3.14
N ALA A 62 2.50 4.15 -1.85
CA ALA A 62 2.27 2.84 -1.23
C ALA A 62 1.01 2.20 -1.86
N GLN A 63 1.22 1.20 -2.72
CA GLN A 63 0.16 0.51 -3.46
C GLN A 63 -0.80 -0.22 -2.51
N ARG A 64 -2.11 -0.10 -2.72
CA ARG A 64 -3.10 -0.92 -1.97
C ARG A 64 -2.91 -2.40 -2.34
N TYR A 65 -2.70 -3.25 -1.33
CA TYR A 65 -2.60 -4.71 -1.51
C TYR A 65 -3.91 -5.46 -1.26
N THR A 66 -5.00 -4.78 -0.87
CA THR A 66 -6.31 -5.46 -0.82
C THR A 66 -6.62 -6.07 -2.19
N TYR A 67 -6.86 -7.37 -2.24
CA TYR A 67 -7.09 -8.17 -3.44
C TYR A 67 -5.86 -8.47 -4.35
N SER A 68 -4.65 -7.95 -4.09
CA SER A 68 -3.43 -8.33 -4.87
C SER A 68 -3.01 -9.81 -4.81
N PRO A 69 -3.32 -10.61 -3.77
CA PRO A 69 -2.99 -12.05 -3.76
C PRO A 69 -3.77 -12.88 -4.79
N ARG A 70 -4.71 -12.24 -5.50
CA ARG A 70 -5.49 -12.86 -6.59
C ARG A 70 -4.98 -12.44 -7.97
N PHE A 71 -3.92 -11.64 -8.04
CA PHE A 71 -3.31 -11.23 -9.31
C PHE A 71 -2.47 -12.41 -9.82
N PRO A 72 -2.57 -12.77 -11.11
CA PRO A 72 -1.85 -13.92 -11.65
C PRO A 72 -0.35 -13.65 -11.71
N VAL A 73 0.43 -14.72 -11.85
CA VAL A 73 1.86 -14.64 -12.22
C VAL A 73 2.00 -13.80 -13.50
N LEU A 74 3.03 -12.96 -13.57
CA LEU A 74 3.33 -12.11 -14.71
C LEU A 74 3.58 -12.96 -15.95
N GLN A 75 2.82 -12.69 -17.00
CA GLN A 75 2.89 -13.39 -18.27
C GLN A 75 2.81 -12.40 -19.43
N PHE A 76 3.52 -12.71 -20.51
CA PHE A 76 3.40 -12.01 -21.79
C PHE A 76 2.47 -12.80 -22.72
N ASN A 77 1.39 -12.17 -23.18
CA ASN A 77 0.49 -12.75 -24.15
C ASN A 77 1.00 -12.42 -25.57
N GLU A 78 1.60 -13.40 -26.25
CA GLU A 78 2.16 -13.21 -27.59
C GLU A 78 1.13 -12.81 -28.65
N THR A 79 -0.13 -13.25 -28.52
CA THR A 79 -1.19 -12.90 -29.49
C THR A 79 -1.66 -11.45 -29.34
N GLN A 80 -1.75 -10.97 -28.10
CA GLN A 80 -2.19 -9.60 -27.80
C GLN A 80 -1.03 -8.59 -27.74
N GLN A 81 0.22 -9.06 -27.64
CA GLN A 81 1.43 -8.26 -27.39
C GLN A 81 1.32 -7.41 -26.09
N LEU A 82 0.73 -8.00 -25.05
CA LEU A 82 0.44 -7.36 -23.77
C LEU A 82 0.93 -8.21 -22.58
N PHE A 83 1.34 -7.53 -21.51
CA PHE A 83 1.66 -8.15 -20.22
C PHE A 83 0.43 -8.17 -19.31
N PHE A 84 0.29 -9.24 -18.53
CA PHE A 84 -0.76 -9.42 -17.53
C PHE A 84 -0.22 -10.06 -16.25
N GLY A 85 -0.76 -9.69 -15.09
CA GLY A 85 -0.33 -10.23 -13.80
C GLY A 85 0.86 -9.49 -13.20
N GLY A 86 1.56 -10.14 -12.27
CA GLY A 86 2.60 -9.53 -11.44
C GLY A 86 2.03 -8.64 -10.34
N ASN A 87 2.93 -8.08 -9.53
CA ASN A 87 2.63 -7.08 -8.50
C ASN A 87 3.68 -5.97 -8.49
N PHE A 88 3.38 -4.91 -7.72
CA PHE A 88 3.83 -3.52 -7.92
C PHE A 88 3.31 -2.85 -9.19
N TRP A 89 3.33 -1.51 -9.17
CA TRP A 89 3.01 -0.64 -10.29
C TRP A 89 3.74 -0.99 -11.60
N ASP A 90 4.94 -1.58 -11.56
CA ASP A 90 5.73 -2.01 -12.72
C ASP A 90 5.75 -3.53 -12.96
N GLY A 91 4.99 -4.32 -12.18
CA GLY A 91 4.91 -5.77 -12.35
C GLY A 91 6.15 -6.55 -11.92
N ARG A 92 7.14 -5.88 -11.31
CA ARG A 92 8.47 -6.44 -11.04
C ARG A 92 8.49 -7.64 -10.10
N SER A 93 7.46 -7.80 -9.26
CA SER A 93 7.23 -9.03 -8.51
C SER A 93 6.40 -9.96 -9.37
N THR A 94 7.07 -10.89 -10.02
CA THR A 94 6.50 -11.66 -11.13
C THR A 94 5.62 -12.81 -10.67
N GLY A 95 5.93 -13.41 -9.52
CA GLY A 95 5.41 -14.70 -9.09
C GLY A 95 6.05 -15.90 -9.77
N TYR A 96 7.14 -15.73 -10.52
CA TYR A 96 7.85 -16.81 -11.21
C TYR A 96 8.41 -17.85 -10.24
N LEU A 97 9.08 -17.41 -9.17
CA LEU A 97 9.74 -18.29 -8.18
C LEU A 97 8.71 -18.89 -7.22
N LEU A 98 7.86 -18.05 -6.63
CA LEU A 98 6.94 -18.48 -5.56
C LEU A 98 5.56 -18.92 -6.06
N GLN A 99 5.30 -18.86 -7.37
CA GLN A 99 3.97 -19.06 -7.98
C GLN A 99 2.89 -18.13 -7.38
N SER A 100 3.33 -17.00 -6.80
CA SER A 100 2.51 -15.92 -6.25
C SER A 100 3.29 -14.61 -6.39
N ALA A 101 2.80 -13.71 -7.23
CA ALA A 101 3.37 -12.38 -7.42
C ALA A 101 3.33 -11.54 -6.14
N ASP A 102 2.37 -11.84 -5.28
CA ASP A 102 2.10 -11.21 -3.98
C ASP A 102 3.09 -11.68 -2.91
N ALA A 103 3.42 -12.98 -2.89
CA ALA A 103 4.48 -13.50 -2.04
C ALA A 103 5.86 -12.94 -2.42
N GLU A 104 6.14 -12.77 -3.72
CA GLU A 104 7.36 -12.08 -4.18
C GLU A 104 7.32 -10.58 -3.84
N GLN A 105 6.16 -9.92 -3.91
CA GLN A 105 6.02 -8.51 -3.51
C GLN A 105 6.45 -8.30 -2.05
N ALA A 106 6.01 -9.19 -1.15
CA ALA A 106 6.40 -9.18 0.26
C ALA A 106 7.91 -9.45 0.53
N GLN A 107 8.67 -9.86 -0.49
CA GLN A 107 10.13 -10.01 -0.47
C GLN A 107 10.90 -8.78 -1.00
N HIS A 108 10.25 -7.68 -1.43
CA HIS A 108 10.98 -6.47 -1.83
C HIS A 108 11.17 -5.46 -0.68
N PRO A 109 10.11 -4.99 0.01
CA PRO A 109 10.26 -3.97 1.05
C PRO A 109 11.27 -4.31 2.17
N PRO A 110 11.43 -5.58 2.62
CA PRO A 110 12.39 -5.92 3.66
C PRO A 110 13.85 -5.56 3.31
N VAL A 111 14.21 -5.53 2.03
CA VAL A 111 15.58 -5.29 1.54
C VAL A 111 15.74 -4.06 0.65
N ASP A 112 14.65 -3.38 0.25
CA ASP A 112 14.74 -2.12 -0.49
C ASP A 112 15.36 -1.02 0.42
N PRO A 113 16.52 -0.43 0.07
CA PRO A 113 17.19 0.61 0.86
C PRO A 113 16.35 1.85 1.14
N LEU A 114 15.26 2.07 0.40
CA LEU A 114 14.32 3.19 0.52
C LEU A 114 13.10 2.87 1.40
N GLU A 115 12.87 1.59 1.72
CA GLU A 115 11.72 1.11 2.49
C GLU A 115 12.21 0.51 3.83
N MET A 116 12.09 -0.80 4.08
CA MET A 116 12.56 -1.36 5.36
C MET A 116 14.09 -1.49 5.39
N GLY A 117 14.75 -1.75 4.26
CA GLY A 117 16.17 -1.49 4.06
C GLY A 117 17.18 -2.40 4.75
N ASN A 118 16.92 -3.69 4.96
CA ASN A 118 17.98 -4.64 5.33
C ASN A 118 19.00 -4.80 4.19
N PRO A 119 20.29 -5.01 4.50
CA PRO A 119 21.33 -5.11 3.47
C PRO A 119 21.48 -6.52 2.87
N ASP A 120 20.75 -7.52 3.39
CA ASP A 120 20.81 -8.92 2.99
C ASP A 120 19.44 -9.59 3.30
N THR A 121 18.97 -10.50 2.44
CA THR A 121 17.78 -11.33 2.69
C THR A 121 17.94 -12.19 3.95
N ALA A 122 19.17 -12.64 4.23
CA ALA A 122 19.50 -13.44 5.41
C ALA A 122 19.23 -12.69 6.73
N CYS A 123 19.18 -11.36 6.73
CA CYS A 123 18.81 -10.58 7.90
C CYS A 123 17.38 -10.84 8.37
N ILE A 124 16.46 -11.15 7.46
CA ILE A 124 15.09 -11.52 7.83
C ILE A 124 15.06 -12.92 8.45
N ALA A 125 15.79 -13.88 7.89
CA ALA A 125 15.93 -15.20 8.51
C ALA A 125 16.53 -15.14 9.93
N PHE A 126 17.57 -14.31 10.10
CA PHE A 126 18.23 -14.06 11.38
C PHE A 126 17.29 -13.41 12.41
N LYS A 127 16.51 -12.39 12.01
CA LYS A 127 15.55 -11.70 12.89
C LYS A 127 14.36 -12.60 13.25
N LEU A 128 13.84 -13.37 12.29
CA LEU A 128 12.79 -14.38 12.53
C LEU A 128 13.24 -15.46 13.51
N ALA A 129 14.50 -15.91 13.44
CA ALA A 129 15.08 -16.88 14.38
C ALA A 129 15.13 -16.39 15.84
N GLN A 130 15.08 -15.06 16.05
CA GLN A 130 15.02 -14.39 17.36
C GLN A 130 13.59 -13.97 17.77
N SER A 131 12.61 -14.04 16.85
CA SER A 131 11.26 -13.52 17.06
C SER A 131 10.46 -14.31 18.11
N GLN A 132 9.51 -13.65 18.78
CA GLN A 132 8.60 -14.31 19.73
C GLN A 132 7.73 -15.39 19.08
N TYR A 133 7.53 -15.32 17.76
CA TYR A 133 6.76 -16.26 16.96
C TYR A 133 7.61 -17.28 16.18
N ARG A 134 8.92 -17.37 16.45
CA ARG A 134 9.84 -18.39 15.90
C ARG A 134 9.23 -19.80 15.94
N LYS A 135 8.65 -20.19 17.09
CA LYS A 135 8.02 -21.51 17.24
C LYS A 135 6.83 -21.70 16.29
N LEU A 136 5.99 -20.68 16.11
CA LEU A 136 4.86 -20.74 15.18
C LEU A 136 5.35 -20.91 13.74
N PHE A 137 6.46 -20.24 13.37
CA PHE A 137 7.12 -20.43 12.07
C PHE A 137 7.60 -21.88 11.90
N GLU A 138 8.33 -22.44 12.87
CA GLU A 138 8.79 -23.84 12.84
C GLU A 138 7.64 -24.86 12.82
N ASP A 139 6.53 -24.59 13.51
CA ASP A 139 5.34 -25.44 13.53
C ASP A 139 4.57 -25.41 12.17
N ILE A 140 4.76 -24.38 11.33
CA ILE A 140 4.12 -24.23 10.01
C ILE A 140 5.04 -24.71 8.88
N TRP A 141 6.29 -24.23 8.86
CA TRP A 141 7.24 -24.41 7.75
C TRP A 141 8.25 -25.54 7.98
N GLY A 142 8.33 -26.05 9.21
CA GLY A 142 9.17 -27.18 9.58
C GLY A 142 10.15 -26.85 10.69
N LYS A 143 10.31 -27.78 11.64
CA LYS A 143 11.37 -27.71 12.66
C LYS A 143 12.74 -27.71 11.99
N GLY A 144 13.66 -26.92 12.53
CA GLY A 144 14.98 -26.70 11.95
C GLY A 144 15.01 -25.68 10.80
N SER A 145 13.90 -24.96 10.52
CA SER A 145 13.90 -23.85 9.56
C SER A 145 14.99 -22.80 9.86
N PHE A 146 15.35 -22.61 11.13
CA PHE A 146 16.37 -21.67 11.58
C PHE A 146 17.67 -22.36 12.05
N ASP A 147 17.91 -23.60 11.64
CA ASP A 147 19.20 -24.28 11.89
C ASP A 147 20.22 -23.72 10.87
N ILE A 148 20.71 -22.51 11.16
CA ILE A 148 21.58 -21.71 10.29
C ILE A 148 22.74 -21.16 11.14
N ASP A 149 23.98 -21.46 10.75
CA ASP A 149 25.18 -21.02 11.47
C ASP A 149 25.55 -19.57 11.11
N PHE A 150 24.83 -18.61 11.72
CA PHE A 150 25.05 -17.18 11.48
C PHE A 150 26.41 -16.67 12.03
N PRO A 151 27.17 -15.89 11.22
CA PRO A 151 28.36 -15.16 11.67
C PRO A 151 28.11 -14.24 12.88
N ARG A 152 29.14 -14.02 13.70
CA ARG A 152 29.03 -13.21 14.95
C ARG A 152 28.71 -11.73 14.69
N ASP A 153 29.04 -11.22 13.52
CA ASP A 153 28.81 -9.86 13.04
C ASP A 153 27.43 -9.67 12.36
N THR A 154 26.62 -10.73 12.25
CA THR A 154 25.29 -10.67 11.59
C THR A 154 24.38 -9.58 12.18
N GLU A 155 24.33 -9.41 13.51
CA GLU A 155 23.52 -8.34 14.13
C GLU A 155 24.02 -6.94 13.73
N GLU A 156 25.33 -6.72 13.62
CA GLU A 156 25.91 -5.43 13.21
C GLU A 156 25.62 -5.11 11.74
N ILE A 157 25.74 -6.13 10.88
CA ILE A 157 25.37 -6.05 9.46
C ILE A 157 23.87 -5.72 9.35
N CYS A 158 23.01 -6.49 10.01
CA CYS A 158 21.56 -6.35 9.92
C CYS A 158 20.95 -5.16 10.68
N CYS A 159 21.76 -4.42 11.45
CA CYS A 159 21.46 -3.10 11.99
C CYS A 159 21.98 -1.94 11.12
N THR A 160 22.77 -2.22 10.08
CA THR A 160 23.20 -1.21 9.10
C THR A 160 22.25 -1.24 7.88
N PRO A 161 21.70 -0.11 7.41
CA PRO A 161 20.79 -0.13 6.27
C PRO A 161 21.49 -0.49 4.95
N GLY A 162 20.74 -1.11 4.05
CA GLY A 162 21.16 -1.43 2.68
C GLY A 162 21.68 -0.21 1.92
N GLY A 163 22.55 -0.43 0.95
CA GLY A 163 23.20 0.63 0.18
C GLY A 163 24.27 1.44 0.94
N ALA A 164 24.52 1.15 2.22
CA ALA A 164 25.61 1.78 2.97
C ALA A 164 26.97 1.51 2.32
N ALA A 165 27.81 2.54 2.20
CA ALA A 165 29.10 2.49 1.50
C ALA A 165 30.07 1.42 2.03
N ARG A 166 29.91 0.97 3.29
CA ARG A 166 30.67 -0.14 3.87
C ARG A 166 30.49 -1.48 3.14
N PHE A 167 29.36 -1.65 2.43
CA PHE A 167 29.04 -2.86 1.67
C PHE A 167 29.42 -2.73 0.18
N GLY A 168 29.66 -1.52 -0.32
CA GLY A 168 29.95 -1.29 -1.74
C GLY A 168 28.81 -1.76 -2.65
N THR A 169 29.08 -2.73 -3.52
CA THR A 169 28.09 -3.39 -4.39
C THR A 169 27.66 -4.76 -3.89
N ASP A 170 27.99 -5.12 -2.64
CA ASP A 170 27.67 -6.42 -2.08
C ASP A 170 26.24 -6.47 -1.53
N VAL A 171 25.40 -7.28 -2.18
CA VAL A 171 24.01 -7.55 -1.79
C VAL A 171 23.86 -8.77 -0.88
N GLN A 172 24.97 -9.41 -0.52
CA GLN A 172 25.03 -10.57 0.38
C GLN A 172 26.13 -10.44 1.45
N PRO A 173 26.17 -9.35 2.24
CA PRO A 173 27.21 -9.12 3.23
C PRO A 173 27.21 -10.15 4.38
N VAL A 174 26.10 -10.84 4.67
CA VAL A 174 26.08 -11.91 5.67
C VAL A 174 26.72 -13.17 5.08
N ARG A 175 27.92 -13.51 5.57
CA ARG A 175 28.77 -14.59 5.04
C ARG A 175 28.34 -15.98 5.53
N LEU A 176 27.29 -16.51 4.92
CA LEU A 176 26.80 -17.86 5.14
C LEU A 176 27.55 -18.91 4.29
N SER A 177 27.52 -20.18 4.72
CA SER A 177 27.87 -21.31 3.84
C SER A 177 26.82 -21.44 2.71
N PRO A 178 27.11 -22.17 1.62
CA PRO A 178 26.10 -22.39 0.56
C PRO A 178 24.83 -23.10 1.07
N GLU A 179 24.97 -24.00 2.04
CA GLU A 179 23.83 -24.69 2.66
C GLU A 179 23.02 -23.73 3.57
N ASP A 180 23.71 -22.96 4.41
CA ASP A 180 23.09 -21.95 5.28
C ASP A 180 22.39 -20.85 4.48
N ARG A 181 22.99 -20.38 3.38
CA ARG A 181 22.37 -19.45 2.43
C ARG A 181 21.09 -20.04 1.85
N THR A 182 21.13 -21.28 1.37
CA THR A 182 19.95 -21.99 0.84
C THR A 182 18.83 -22.14 1.90
N ARG A 183 19.19 -22.33 3.18
CA ARG A 183 18.23 -22.36 4.29
C ARG A 183 17.66 -20.96 4.58
N ALA A 184 18.49 -19.93 4.63
CA ALA A 184 18.09 -18.54 4.85
C ALA A 184 17.16 -18.02 3.74
N ASP A 185 17.48 -18.31 2.48
CA ASP A 185 16.67 -17.94 1.32
C ASP A 185 15.30 -18.66 1.37
N ARG A 186 15.25 -19.95 1.75
CA ARG A 186 13.98 -20.66 1.98
C ARG A 186 13.15 -20.06 3.12
N VAL A 187 13.79 -19.62 4.20
CA VAL A 187 13.09 -18.88 5.27
C VAL A 187 12.50 -17.58 4.74
N TYR A 188 13.19 -16.93 3.79
CA TYR A 188 12.71 -15.71 3.14
C TYR A 188 11.56 -15.94 2.15
N ASP A 189 11.56 -17.07 1.44
CA ASP A 189 10.44 -17.52 0.61
C ASP A 189 9.19 -17.79 1.48
N ASN A 190 9.40 -18.48 2.61
CA ASN A 190 8.35 -18.78 3.58
C ASN A 190 7.82 -17.51 4.29
N TRP A 191 8.64 -16.47 4.47
CA TRP A 191 8.20 -15.13 4.90
C TRP A 191 7.21 -14.54 3.87
N GLY A 192 7.60 -14.48 2.60
CA GLY A 192 6.76 -13.93 1.52
C GLY A 192 5.43 -14.68 1.40
N GLN A 193 5.47 -16.02 1.40
CA GLN A 193 4.26 -16.84 1.40
C GLN A 193 3.38 -16.61 2.64
N SER A 194 3.96 -16.46 3.84
CA SER A 194 3.20 -16.22 5.07
C SER A 194 2.42 -14.91 5.01
N ILE A 195 3.03 -13.84 4.52
CA ILE A 195 2.38 -12.54 4.32
C ILE A 195 1.27 -12.66 3.27
N SER A 196 1.52 -13.28 2.11
CA SER A 196 0.49 -13.51 1.08
C SER A 196 -0.71 -14.34 1.60
N PHE A 197 -0.48 -15.29 2.52
CA PHE A 197 -1.59 -15.99 3.20
C PHE A 197 -2.43 -15.06 4.09
N PHE A 198 -1.82 -14.08 4.77
CA PHE A 198 -2.54 -13.04 5.52
C PHE A 198 -3.29 -12.08 4.59
N GLU A 199 -2.67 -11.58 3.53
CA GLU A 199 -3.28 -10.63 2.59
C GLU A 199 -4.44 -11.24 1.78
N SER A 200 -4.38 -12.55 1.52
CA SER A 200 -5.47 -13.32 0.90
C SER A 200 -6.61 -13.67 1.86
N SER A 201 -6.49 -13.34 3.15
CA SER A 201 -7.51 -13.62 4.16
C SER A 201 -8.66 -12.62 4.14
N ASN A 202 -9.76 -12.98 4.82
CA ASN A 202 -10.91 -12.09 4.98
C ASN A 202 -10.63 -10.92 5.95
N ASP A 203 -9.47 -10.87 6.64
CA ASP A 203 -9.05 -9.70 7.42
C ASP A 203 -8.56 -8.55 6.51
N VAL A 204 -8.26 -8.85 5.25
CA VAL A 204 -7.67 -7.93 4.27
C VAL A 204 -8.52 -7.80 3.00
N SER A 205 -9.03 -8.91 2.48
CA SER A 205 -9.71 -8.97 1.18
C SER A 205 -11.10 -9.66 1.25
N PRO A 206 -12.08 -9.11 2.01
CA PRO A 206 -13.28 -9.82 2.47
C PRO A 206 -14.47 -9.95 1.51
N PHE A 207 -14.57 -9.15 0.45
CA PHE A 207 -15.77 -9.05 -0.40
C PHE A 207 -17.06 -8.69 0.38
N THR A 208 -16.97 -7.61 1.17
CA THR A 208 -18.03 -7.08 2.05
C THR A 208 -18.43 -5.65 1.69
N SER A 209 -18.29 -5.26 0.43
CA SER A 209 -18.71 -3.94 -0.03
C SER A 209 -20.23 -3.84 -0.26
N LYS A 210 -20.75 -2.61 -0.40
CA LYS A 210 -22.17 -2.40 -0.75
C LYS A 210 -22.50 -3.03 -2.10
N PHE A 211 -21.56 -2.99 -3.04
CA PHE A 211 -21.70 -3.66 -4.33
C PHE A 211 -21.77 -5.18 -4.20
N ASP A 212 -20.97 -5.80 -3.31
CA ASP A 212 -21.06 -7.24 -3.05
C ASP A 212 -22.40 -7.64 -2.42
N ALA A 213 -22.97 -6.78 -1.55
CA ALA A 213 -24.31 -6.97 -1.00
C ALA A 213 -25.41 -6.79 -2.07
N PHE A 214 -25.24 -5.84 -3.00
CA PHE A 214 -26.11 -5.67 -4.16
C PHE A 214 -26.09 -6.89 -5.09
N LEU A 215 -24.92 -7.44 -5.42
CA LEU A 215 -24.80 -8.68 -6.21
C LEU A 215 -25.48 -9.88 -5.51
N LYS A 216 -25.45 -9.94 -4.18
CA LYS A 216 -26.15 -10.95 -3.36
C LYS A 216 -27.66 -10.69 -3.20
N GLY A 217 -28.19 -9.60 -3.76
CA GLY A 217 -29.59 -9.18 -3.58
C GLY A 217 -29.95 -8.74 -2.16
N SER A 218 -28.98 -8.55 -1.27
CA SER A 218 -29.18 -8.15 0.14
C SER A 218 -29.04 -6.64 0.38
N ALA A 219 -28.76 -5.86 -0.68
CA ALA A 219 -28.78 -4.41 -0.68
C ALA A 219 -29.24 -3.86 -2.04
N THR A 220 -29.64 -2.60 -2.08
CA THR A 220 -30.01 -1.89 -3.31
C THR A 220 -29.10 -0.67 -3.48
N LEU A 221 -28.64 -0.44 -4.71
CA LEU A 221 -27.93 0.79 -5.06
C LEU A 221 -28.91 1.96 -5.14
N THR A 222 -28.48 3.17 -4.76
CA THR A 222 -29.26 4.39 -4.98
C THR A 222 -29.37 4.70 -6.48
N PRO A 223 -30.29 5.57 -6.92
CA PRO A 223 -30.37 5.98 -8.32
C PRO A 223 -29.04 6.52 -8.88
N ASP A 224 -28.30 7.32 -8.10
CA ASP A 224 -26.99 7.86 -8.51
C ASP A 224 -25.88 6.81 -8.52
N GLU A 225 -25.84 5.89 -7.56
CA GLU A 225 -24.89 4.75 -7.57
C GLU A 225 -25.14 3.83 -8.77
N MET A 226 -26.41 3.58 -9.12
CA MET A 226 -26.79 2.79 -10.29
C MET A 226 -26.50 3.52 -11.60
N ALA A 227 -26.75 4.83 -11.67
CA ALA A 227 -26.35 5.66 -12.81
C ALA A 227 -24.83 5.62 -12.99
N GLY A 228 -24.06 5.77 -11.90
CA GLY A 228 -22.61 5.64 -11.86
C GLY A 228 -22.09 4.30 -12.36
N TYR A 229 -22.72 3.19 -11.95
CA TYR A 229 -22.39 1.85 -12.44
C TYR A 229 -22.65 1.73 -13.95
N ASN A 230 -23.76 2.26 -14.45
CA ASN A 230 -24.08 2.28 -15.88
C ASN A 230 -23.12 3.15 -16.70
N LEU A 231 -22.66 4.28 -16.15
CA LEU A 231 -21.61 5.11 -16.75
C LEU A 231 -20.26 4.38 -16.78
N PHE A 232 -19.87 3.76 -15.67
CA PHE A 232 -18.61 3.02 -15.51
C PHE A 232 -18.44 1.89 -16.54
N LYS A 233 -19.51 1.13 -16.82
CA LYS A 233 -19.53 0.07 -17.86
C LYS A 233 -19.95 0.53 -19.25
N GLY A 234 -20.24 1.83 -19.41
CA GLY A 234 -20.77 2.41 -20.64
C GLY A 234 -19.95 3.63 -21.05
N LYS A 235 -20.55 4.82 -20.99
CA LYS A 235 -19.97 6.09 -21.47
C LYS A 235 -18.57 6.40 -20.89
N GLY A 236 -18.33 6.08 -19.63
CA GLY A 236 -17.03 6.31 -18.98
C GLY A 236 -15.94 5.30 -19.37
N ASN A 237 -16.30 4.22 -20.09
CA ASN A 237 -15.42 3.15 -20.55
C ASN A 237 -14.55 2.47 -19.47
N CYS A 238 -14.75 2.77 -18.18
CA CYS A 238 -13.87 2.36 -17.08
C CYS A 238 -13.74 0.83 -16.99
N ASN A 239 -14.83 0.13 -17.29
CA ASN A 239 -14.88 -1.33 -17.26
C ASN A 239 -13.88 -1.98 -18.23
N SER A 240 -13.44 -1.32 -19.31
CA SER A 240 -12.50 -1.92 -20.29
C SER A 240 -11.17 -2.35 -19.68
N CYS A 241 -10.76 -1.68 -18.61
CA CYS A 241 -9.58 -2.01 -17.81
C CYS A 241 -9.96 -2.44 -16.38
N HIS A 242 -11.04 -1.92 -15.80
CA HIS A 242 -11.48 -2.26 -14.45
C HIS A 242 -12.67 -3.23 -14.42
N LEU A 243 -12.44 -4.45 -14.93
CA LEU A 243 -13.47 -5.48 -15.19
C LEU A 243 -14.39 -5.79 -14.00
N ASP A 244 -15.69 -5.55 -14.18
CA ASP A 244 -16.81 -5.82 -13.27
C ASP A 244 -17.27 -7.29 -13.29
N GLY A 245 -16.44 -8.19 -13.83
CA GLY A 245 -16.75 -9.61 -14.01
C GLY A 245 -17.42 -9.93 -15.36
N ARG A 246 -17.50 -8.96 -16.28
CA ARG A 246 -18.03 -9.12 -17.64
C ARG A 246 -17.09 -8.54 -18.69
N GLY A 247 -17.27 -8.98 -19.94
CA GLY A 247 -16.50 -8.51 -21.08
C GLY A 247 -17.02 -7.17 -21.62
N THR A 248 -16.14 -6.31 -22.11
CA THR A 248 -16.46 -4.90 -22.43
C THR A 248 -16.54 -4.63 -23.93
N THR A 249 -17.15 -5.53 -24.69
CA THR A 249 -17.35 -5.36 -26.14
C THR A 249 -18.49 -4.39 -26.49
N LEU A 250 -18.87 -3.50 -25.58
CA LEU A 250 -19.96 -2.54 -25.77
C LEU A 250 -19.48 -1.31 -26.54
N THR A 251 -20.28 -0.88 -27.50
CA THR A 251 -20.15 0.46 -28.12
C THR A 251 -21.02 1.49 -27.37
N PRO A 252 -20.76 2.80 -27.54
CA PRO A 252 -21.60 3.84 -26.94
C PRO A 252 -23.10 3.65 -27.22
N GLY A 253 -23.92 3.67 -26.17
CA GLY A 253 -25.36 3.44 -26.25
C GLY A 253 -25.80 1.97 -26.10
N GLN A 254 -24.89 1.01 -26.01
CA GLN A 254 -25.21 -0.38 -25.68
C GLN A 254 -25.22 -0.60 -24.16
N THR A 255 -26.05 -1.55 -23.71
CA THR A 255 -26.10 -2.03 -22.33
C THR A 255 -25.74 -3.51 -22.31
N ASP A 256 -24.75 -3.88 -21.50
CA ASP A 256 -24.41 -5.29 -21.30
C ASP A 256 -25.51 -6.01 -20.49
N THR A 257 -26.07 -7.04 -21.12
CA THR A 257 -27.09 -7.95 -20.58
C THR A 257 -26.52 -9.34 -20.24
N SER A 258 -25.21 -9.55 -20.38
CA SER A 258 -24.57 -10.79 -19.98
C SER A 258 -24.64 -10.99 -18.46
N THR A 259 -24.77 -12.25 -18.06
CA THR A 259 -24.68 -12.66 -16.66
C THR A 259 -23.27 -12.33 -16.16
N ALA A 260 -23.18 -11.54 -15.08
CA ALA A 260 -21.91 -11.37 -14.37
C ALA A 260 -21.40 -12.74 -13.93
N ALA A 261 -20.08 -12.98 -14.04
CA ALA A 261 -19.50 -14.24 -13.59
C ALA A 261 -19.87 -14.52 -12.12
N ASP A 262 -20.02 -15.80 -11.75
CA ASP A 262 -20.40 -16.27 -10.40
C ASP A 262 -19.33 -16.00 -9.31
N VAL A 263 -18.45 -15.02 -9.52
CA VAL A 263 -17.37 -14.61 -8.64
C VAL A 263 -17.41 -13.09 -8.40
N ALA A 264 -17.16 -12.68 -7.17
CA ALA A 264 -17.11 -11.26 -6.82
C ALA A 264 -15.98 -10.56 -7.61
N PRO A 265 -16.29 -9.57 -8.46
CA PRO A 265 -15.36 -9.09 -9.47
C PRO A 265 -14.20 -8.30 -8.87
N LEU A 266 -13.02 -8.43 -9.47
CA LEU A 266 -11.80 -7.79 -8.96
C LEU A 266 -11.58 -6.37 -9.50
N PHE A 267 -12.38 -5.88 -10.45
CA PHE A 267 -12.27 -4.53 -11.01
C PHE A 267 -10.87 -4.19 -11.53
N THR A 268 -10.24 -5.16 -12.20
CA THR A 268 -8.97 -5.03 -12.92
C THR A 268 -8.88 -6.10 -14.01
N CYS A 269 -8.22 -5.77 -15.12
CA CYS A 269 -7.81 -6.70 -16.18
C CYS A 269 -6.43 -7.32 -15.94
N PHE A 270 -5.74 -6.95 -14.85
CA PHE A 270 -4.34 -7.27 -14.53
C PHE A 270 -3.30 -6.78 -15.56
N GLY A 271 -3.71 -5.98 -16.54
CA GLY A 271 -2.85 -5.42 -17.57
C GLY A 271 -2.15 -4.12 -17.15
N TYR A 272 -1.48 -3.49 -18.12
CA TYR A 272 -0.65 -2.30 -17.93
C TYR A 272 -0.98 -1.21 -18.97
N ALA A 273 -1.17 0.03 -18.51
CA ALA A 273 -1.48 1.18 -19.34
C ALA A 273 -0.66 2.41 -18.94
N ASN A 274 -0.24 3.23 -19.92
CA ASN A 274 0.28 4.57 -19.63
C ASN A 274 -0.87 5.57 -19.78
N LEU A 275 -1.37 6.09 -18.65
CA LEU A 275 -2.46 7.06 -18.66
C LEU A 275 -2.01 8.50 -18.90
N GLY A 276 -0.71 8.75 -19.13
CA GLY A 276 -0.19 10.09 -19.41
C GLY A 276 -0.14 10.99 -18.19
N LEU A 277 0.09 10.42 -17.01
CA LEU A 277 0.10 11.19 -15.76
C LEU A 277 1.29 12.17 -15.74
N PRO A 278 1.10 13.42 -15.29
CA PRO A 278 2.20 14.37 -15.12
C PRO A 278 3.22 13.92 -14.07
N LEU A 279 4.47 14.38 -14.23
CA LEU A 279 5.48 14.25 -13.19
C LEU A 279 5.03 15.02 -11.94
N ASN A 280 5.03 14.36 -10.78
CA ASN A 280 4.69 15.01 -9.52
C ASN A 280 5.94 15.55 -8.82
N PRO A 281 6.21 16.88 -8.83
CA PRO A 281 7.42 17.45 -8.24
C PRO A 281 7.45 17.36 -6.70
N ARG A 282 6.37 16.88 -6.07
CA ARG A 282 6.31 16.61 -4.63
C ARG A 282 6.99 15.30 -4.21
N VAL A 283 7.28 14.38 -5.13
CA VAL A 283 7.95 13.10 -4.78
C VAL A 283 9.35 13.38 -4.25
N ALA A 284 9.61 13.05 -2.98
CA ALA A 284 10.87 13.39 -2.28
C ALA A 284 12.12 12.82 -2.98
N PHE A 285 12.00 11.64 -3.58
CA PHE A 285 13.04 10.98 -4.38
C PHE A 285 13.71 11.89 -5.43
N TYR A 286 13.04 12.91 -5.98
CA TYR A 286 13.68 13.84 -6.93
C TYR A 286 14.73 14.77 -6.30
N TYR A 287 14.76 14.90 -4.98
CA TYR A 287 15.66 15.75 -4.21
C TYR A 287 16.79 14.98 -3.49
N GLU A 288 16.69 13.66 -3.40
CA GLU A 288 17.64 12.77 -2.71
C GLU A 288 18.88 12.46 -3.58
N THR A 289 19.56 13.53 -4.03
CA THR A 289 20.63 13.49 -5.05
C THR A 289 22.06 13.45 -4.49
N THR A 290 22.21 13.61 -3.18
CA THR A 290 23.50 13.60 -2.47
C THR A 290 23.62 12.37 -1.57
N PRO A 291 24.83 11.83 -1.33
CA PRO A 291 25.02 10.74 -0.39
C PRO A 291 24.53 11.09 1.02
N ASP A 292 23.83 10.15 1.65
CA ASP A 292 23.38 10.26 3.03
C ASP A 292 24.49 9.95 4.06
N ALA A 293 24.13 9.89 5.34
CA ALA A 293 25.07 9.57 6.44
C ALA A 293 25.70 8.16 6.35
N PHE A 294 25.14 7.27 5.54
CA PHE A 294 25.68 5.95 5.23
C PHE A 294 26.40 5.91 3.87
N GLY A 295 26.46 7.03 3.13
CA GLY A 295 27.07 7.14 1.81
C GLY A 295 26.19 6.65 0.65
N PHE A 296 24.90 6.42 0.89
CA PHE A 296 23.95 6.00 -0.15
C PHE A 296 23.31 7.22 -0.84
N THR A 297 23.19 7.18 -2.16
CA THR A 297 22.46 8.22 -2.94
C THR A 297 21.21 7.60 -3.56
N PRO A 298 20.00 7.88 -3.02
CA PRO A 298 18.73 7.35 -3.53
C PRO A 298 18.44 7.67 -4.99
N ASN A 299 18.77 8.87 -5.46
CA ASN A 299 18.51 9.27 -6.84
C ASN A 299 19.62 10.19 -7.39
N PRO A 300 20.72 9.63 -7.93
CA PRO A 300 21.80 10.44 -8.51
C PRO A 300 21.39 11.24 -9.75
N LEU A 301 20.21 10.99 -10.33
CA LEU A 301 19.68 11.72 -11.49
C LEU A 301 18.77 12.90 -11.10
N GLY A 302 18.26 12.94 -9.86
CA GLY A 302 17.28 13.93 -9.41
C GLY A 302 16.09 14.06 -10.37
N PHE A 303 15.74 15.29 -10.75
CA PHE A 303 14.69 15.61 -11.73
C PHE A 303 14.97 15.15 -13.18
N ALA A 304 16.14 14.57 -13.49
CA ALA A 304 16.36 13.87 -14.75
C ALA A 304 15.86 12.41 -14.73
N TYR A 305 15.58 11.84 -13.54
CA TYR A 305 14.92 10.53 -13.44
C TYR A 305 13.52 10.55 -14.07
N ARG A 306 13.15 9.46 -14.73
CA ARG A 306 11.79 9.21 -15.24
C ARG A 306 11.38 7.80 -14.86
N ASP A 307 10.18 7.66 -14.32
CA ASP A 307 9.61 6.36 -14.01
C ASP A 307 8.99 5.74 -15.27
N LEU A 308 9.74 4.86 -15.94
CA LEU A 308 9.25 4.17 -17.14
C LEU A 308 8.33 2.99 -16.79
N GLY A 309 8.00 2.77 -15.50
CA GLY A 309 7.09 1.72 -15.06
C GLY A 309 7.55 0.33 -15.48
N LEU A 310 6.65 -0.44 -16.09
CA LEU A 310 6.93 -1.77 -16.64
C LEU A 310 8.17 -1.75 -17.57
N GLY A 311 8.37 -0.68 -18.35
CA GLY A 311 9.56 -0.53 -19.19
C GLY A 311 10.89 -0.54 -18.41
N THR A 312 10.94 0.02 -17.19
CA THR A 312 12.16 -0.07 -16.36
C THR A 312 12.41 -1.52 -15.93
N PHE A 313 11.38 -2.22 -15.46
CA PHE A 313 11.49 -3.61 -15.02
C PHE A 313 11.98 -4.54 -16.14
N LEU A 314 11.39 -4.46 -17.33
CA LEU A 314 11.75 -5.34 -18.46
C LEU A 314 13.19 -5.15 -18.97
N ARG A 315 13.90 -4.10 -18.52
CA ARG A 315 15.32 -3.87 -18.81
C ARG A 315 16.26 -4.21 -17.64
N SER A 316 15.76 -4.76 -16.53
CA SER A 316 16.46 -4.81 -15.24
C SER A 316 17.00 -3.43 -14.83
N GLY A 317 16.20 -2.39 -15.04
CA GLY A 317 16.61 -1.00 -14.91
C GLY A 317 16.67 -0.50 -13.46
N TYR A 318 17.39 0.61 -13.27
CA TYR A 318 17.63 1.22 -11.96
C TYR A 318 16.34 1.43 -11.13
N GLY A 319 16.37 0.95 -9.88
CA GLY A 319 15.24 1.01 -8.95
C GLY A 319 14.08 0.10 -9.34
N SER A 320 14.36 -1.03 -10.00
CA SER A 320 13.41 -2.12 -10.21
C SER A 320 14.11 -3.47 -9.96
N ALA A 321 13.40 -4.57 -10.12
CA ALA A 321 13.95 -5.92 -9.98
C ALA A 321 14.60 -6.38 -11.30
N ASP A 322 15.40 -7.44 -11.24
CA ASP A 322 15.87 -8.13 -12.43
C ASP A 322 14.71 -8.82 -13.16
N SER A 323 14.61 -8.62 -14.48
CA SER A 323 13.65 -9.38 -15.30
C SER A 323 14.08 -10.86 -15.37
N PRO A 324 13.20 -11.82 -15.06
CA PRO A 324 13.52 -13.25 -15.16
C PRO A 324 13.63 -13.74 -16.61
N ASN A 325 13.27 -12.89 -17.59
CA ASN A 325 13.40 -13.17 -19.01
C ASN A 325 14.12 -12.02 -19.73
N SER A 326 15.29 -12.31 -20.28
CA SER A 326 16.11 -11.35 -21.03
C SER A 326 15.47 -10.88 -22.34
N ASP A 327 14.64 -11.72 -22.97
CA ASP A 327 14.06 -11.43 -24.28
C ASP A 327 13.02 -10.30 -24.20
N TRP A 328 12.43 -10.10 -23.01
CA TRP A 328 11.52 -8.99 -22.74
C TRP A 328 12.18 -7.61 -22.81
N THR A 329 13.51 -7.52 -22.74
CA THR A 329 14.26 -6.26 -22.93
C THR A 329 13.91 -5.59 -24.26
N ALA A 330 13.68 -6.39 -25.31
CA ALA A 330 13.31 -5.88 -26.64
C ALA A 330 11.88 -5.31 -26.69
N LEU A 331 10.99 -5.77 -25.80
CA LEU A 331 9.60 -5.29 -25.69
C LEU A 331 9.50 -4.00 -24.87
N ALA A 332 10.48 -3.73 -24.02
CA ALA A 332 10.45 -2.65 -23.03
C ALA A 332 10.13 -1.24 -23.59
N PRO A 333 10.62 -0.81 -24.78
CA PRO A 333 10.22 0.48 -25.37
C PRO A 333 8.71 0.64 -25.61
N LEU A 334 7.99 -0.45 -25.85
CA LEU A 334 6.54 -0.46 -26.05
C LEU A 334 5.75 -0.43 -24.73
N GLN A 335 6.45 -0.63 -23.61
CA GLN A 335 5.91 -0.67 -22.25
C GLN A 335 6.36 0.53 -21.39
N ASP A 336 7.20 1.42 -21.93
CA ASP A 336 7.64 2.63 -21.22
C ASP A 336 6.45 3.52 -20.81
N GLY A 337 6.43 3.89 -19.54
CA GLY A 337 5.39 4.68 -18.89
C GLY A 337 4.15 3.88 -18.46
N ARG A 338 4.06 2.59 -18.81
CA ARG A 338 2.90 1.78 -18.44
C ARG A 338 2.98 1.33 -16.98
N MET A 339 1.86 1.47 -16.29
CA MET A 339 1.69 1.06 -14.90
C MET A 339 0.53 0.06 -14.77
N GLN A 340 0.60 -0.79 -13.75
CA GLN A 340 -0.40 -1.82 -13.47
C GLN A 340 -1.79 -1.22 -13.25
N THR A 341 -2.80 -1.77 -13.95
CA THR A 341 -4.20 -1.48 -13.69
C THR A 341 -4.62 -2.07 -12.35
N LEU A 342 -4.70 -1.26 -11.29
CA LEU A 342 -5.09 -1.74 -9.96
C LEU A 342 -6.57 -2.09 -9.88
N THR A 343 -6.93 -2.93 -8.91
CA THR A 343 -8.33 -3.15 -8.51
C THR A 343 -9.01 -1.83 -8.14
N ALA A 344 -10.23 -1.58 -8.63
CA ALA A 344 -11.06 -0.46 -8.16
C ALA A 344 -11.68 -0.71 -6.77
N ARG A 345 -11.56 -1.92 -6.20
CA ARG A 345 -12.01 -2.19 -4.83
C ARG A 345 -11.26 -1.32 -3.84
N ASN A 346 -11.99 -0.85 -2.83
CA ASN A 346 -11.49 0.05 -1.78
C ASN A 346 -10.79 1.32 -2.28
N VAL A 347 -11.01 1.73 -3.54
CA VAL A 347 -10.43 2.98 -4.10
C VAL A 347 -10.87 4.21 -3.30
N ALA A 348 -12.08 4.17 -2.73
CA ALA A 348 -12.66 5.22 -1.89
C ALA A 348 -12.36 5.05 -0.37
N MET A 349 -11.72 3.95 0.06
CA MET A 349 -11.56 3.66 1.49
C MET A 349 -10.60 4.66 2.15
N THR A 350 -11.12 5.29 3.19
CA THR A 350 -10.49 6.30 4.05
C THR A 350 -11.07 6.18 5.46
N PRO A 351 -10.46 6.79 6.49
CA PRO A 351 -11.08 6.91 7.80
C PRO A 351 -12.53 7.44 7.71
N PRO A 352 -13.49 6.88 8.46
CA PRO A 352 -14.86 7.36 8.44
C PRO A 352 -14.95 8.87 8.66
N GLN A 353 -15.90 9.52 7.97
CA GLN A 353 -16.15 10.97 8.02
C GLN A 353 -15.05 11.87 7.41
N CYS A 354 -13.95 11.32 6.88
CA CYS A 354 -12.86 12.09 6.26
C CYS A 354 -12.86 11.94 4.72
N PRO A 355 -13.63 12.75 3.96
CA PRO A 355 -13.63 12.67 2.50
C PRO A 355 -12.29 13.10 1.89
N THR A 356 -12.00 12.61 0.67
CA THR A 356 -10.74 12.87 -0.02
C THR A 356 -10.70 14.24 -0.70
N THR A 357 -9.67 15.05 -0.44
CA THR A 357 -9.41 16.32 -1.16
C THR A 357 -7.96 16.80 -0.96
N GLU A 358 -7.45 17.62 -1.88
CA GLU A 358 -6.20 18.38 -1.69
C GLU A 358 -6.34 19.56 -0.72
N ALA A 359 -7.57 19.96 -0.39
CA ALA A 359 -7.82 21.11 0.47
C ALA A 359 -7.37 20.84 1.93
N PRO A 360 -6.81 21.84 2.63
CA PRO A 360 -6.57 21.76 4.07
C PRO A 360 -7.90 21.71 4.84
N GLY A 361 -7.95 20.94 5.93
CA GLY A 361 -9.14 20.74 6.75
C GLY A 361 -9.18 19.35 7.38
N PRO A 362 -10.33 18.93 7.97
CA PRO A 362 -10.55 17.58 8.50
C PRO A 362 -10.79 16.58 7.35
N TYR A 363 -9.80 16.46 6.48
CA TYR A 363 -9.87 15.71 5.23
C TYR A 363 -8.74 14.70 5.15
N PHE A 364 -8.99 13.57 4.49
CA PHE A 364 -7.96 12.57 4.24
C PHE A 364 -7.38 12.77 2.84
N GLN A 365 -6.16 13.31 2.74
CA GLN A 365 -5.43 13.33 1.48
C GLN A 365 -5.06 11.89 1.10
N LYS A 366 -5.92 11.20 0.34
CA LYS A 366 -5.60 9.90 -0.25
C LYS A 366 -4.72 10.11 -1.47
N GLU A 367 -3.93 9.11 -1.85
CA GLU A 367 -3.14 9.16 -3.08
C GLU A 367 -3.75 8.29 -4.17
N PHE A 368 -3.72 8.79 -5.39
CA PHE A 368 -4.17 8.07 -6.57
C PHE A 368 -3.06 8.07 -7.64
N PHE A 369 -3.03 6.96 -8.40
CA PHE A 369 -1.94 6.58 -9.31
C PHE A 369 -0.56 6.40 -8.65
N HIS A 370 0.42 6.00 -9.46
CA HIS A 370 1.75 5.56 -9.01
C HIS A 370 2.59 6.66 -8.35
N ASN A 371 2.46 7.93 -8.75
CA ASN A 371 3.23 9.06 -8.19
C ASN A 371 2.38 9.99 -7.31
N GLY A 372 1.12 9.60 -7.04
CA GLY A 372 0.23 10.33 -6.14
C GLY A 372 -0.18 11.72 -6.64
N TYR A 373 0.03 12.07 -7.91
CA TYR A 373 -0.29 13.42 -8.42
C TYR A 373 -1.73 13.86 -8.13
N ILE A 374 -2.69 12.91 -8.10
CA ILE A 374 -4.10 13.11 -7.81
C ILE A 374 -4.41 12.78 -6.34
N LYS A 375 -5.21 13.59 -5.63
CA LYS A 375 -5.57 13.35 -4.21
C LYS A 375 -7.06 13.25 -3.88
N SER A 376 -7.97 13.27 -4.86
CA SER A 376 -9.39 12.98 -4.62
C SER A 376 -9.99 12.02 -5.63
N LEU A 377 -11.02 11.29 -5.20
CA LEU A 377 -11.76 10.38 -6.09
C LEU A 377 -12.46 11.13 -7.24
N LYS A 378 -12.88 12.38 -7.00
CA LYS A 378 -13.41 13.28 -8.03
C LYS A 378 -12.34 13.67 -9.05
N GLN A 379 -11.15 14.10 -8.60
CA GLN A 379 -10.03 14.40 -9.49
C GLN A 379 -9.58 13.16 -10.29
N LEU A 380 -9.66 11.95 -9.71
CA LEU A 380 -9.35 10.71 -10.41
C LEU A 380 -10.28 10.50 -11.61
N VAL A 381 -11.60 10.59 -11.37
CA VAL A 381 -12.61 10.46 -12.43
C VAL A 381 -12.49 11.60 -13.44
N HIS A 382 -12.23 12.83 -12.97
CA HIS A 382 -12.05 13.99 -13.83
C HIS A 382 -10.83 13.86 -14.75
N PHE A 383 -9.70 13.34 -14.26
CA PHE A 383 -8.52 13.05 -15.09
C PHE A 383 -8.84 12.09 -16.23
N TYR A 384 -9.52 10.97 -15.95
CA TYR A 384 -9.99 10.06 -16.99
C TYR A 384 -10.95 10.75 -17.99
N ASN A 385 -11.79 11.67 -17.53
CA ASN A 385 -12.71 12.39 -18.40
C ASN A 385 -12.04 13.44 -19.30
N THR A 386 -11.07 14.21 -18.78
CA THR A 386 -10.64 15.48 -19.40
C THR A 386 -9.14 15.63 -19.70
N ARG A 387 -8.30 14.62 -19.43
CA ARG A 387 -6.84 14.64 -19.70
C ARG A 387 -6.48 15.25 -21.06
N ASP A 388 -7.14 14.78 -22.13
CA ASP A 388 -6.83 15.16 -23.51
C ASP A 388 -7.57 16.44 -23.94
N LEU A 389 -8.66 16.80 -23.24
CA LEU A 389 -9.39 18.04 -23.48
C LEU A 389 -8.65 19.26 -22.93
N TYR A 390 -7.97 19.11 -21.79
CA TYR A 390 -7.25 20.19 -21.10
C TYR A 390 -5.73 19.93 -21.03
N SER A 391 -5.15 19.30 -22.06
CA SER A 391 -3.71 19.02 -22.12
C SER A 391 -2.87 20.26 -22.49
N TYR A 392 -1.83 20.55 -21.72
CA TYR A 392 -0.90 21.66 -21.94
C TYR A 392 0.57 21.20 -21.91
N ASP A 393 1.41 21.71 -22.84
CA ASP A 393 2.86 21.51 -22.82
C ASP A 393 3.55 22.40 -21.76
N VAL A 394 3.18 22.16 -20.50
CA VAL A 394 3.75 22.80 -19.31
C VAL A 394 4.16 21.72 -18.30
N THR A 395 5.02 22.08 -17.37
CA THR A 395 5.33 21.25 -16.19
C THR A 395 4.32 21.51 -15.07
N SER A 396 4.12 20.51 -14.20
CA SER A 396 3.29 20.65 -12.99
C SER A 396 3.67 21.89 -12.18
N GLY A 397 2.68 22.61 -11.65
CA GLY A 397 2.80 23.93 -11.02
C GLY A 397 2.85 25.13 -11.98
N HIS A 398 2.80 24.91 -13.31
CA HIS A 398 3.03 25.97 -14.32
C HIS A 398 1.88 26.10 -15.34
N CYS A 399 0.64 25.79 -14.93
CA CYS A 399 -0.55 25.98 -15.75
C CYS A 399 -0.76 27.44 -16.19
N PRO A 400 -1.28 27.71 -17.40
CA PRO A 400 -1.48 29.07 -17.89
C PRO A 400 -2.41 29.92 -17.01
N ALA A 401 -2.15 31.23 -16.98
CA ALA A 401 -2.99 32.18 -16.24
C ALA A 401 -4.45 32.11 -16.69
N GLY A 402 -5.38 31.99 -15.74
CA GLY A 402 -6.81 31.79 -15.99
C GLY A 402 -7.26 30.33 -15.99
N THR A 403 -6.34 29.36 -15.94
CA THR A 403 -6.63 27.93 -15.71
C THR A 403 -6.25 27.50 -14.30
N THR A 404 -6.76 26.35 -13.87
CA THR A 404 -6.53 25.69 -12.59
C THR A 404 -6.06 24.27 -12.83
N GLU A 405 -4.86 23.95 -12.32
CA GLU A 405 -4.26 22.62 -12.44
C GLU A 405 -5.19 21.55 -11.83
N LYS A 406 -5.38 20.45 -12.55
CA LYS A 406 -6.29 19.33 -12.22
C LYS A 406 -7.79 19.64 -12.31
N VAL A 407 -8.15 20.77 -12.92
CA VAL A 407 -9.53 21.11 -13.30
C VAL A 407 -9.59 21.35 -14.81
N ASP A 408 -9.08 22.48 -15.27
CA ASP A 408 -9.04 22.85 -16.70
C ASP A 408 -7.61 23.05 -17.22
N CYS A 409 -6.63 22.47 -16.53
CA CYS A 409 -5.27 22.28 -17.01
C CYS A 409 -4.64 20.98 -16.49
N TRP A 410 -4.20 20.15 -17.41
CA TRP A 410 -3.35 18.98 -17.20
C TRP A 410 -1.97 19.27 -17.80
N PRO A 411 -0.89 19.33 -16.98
CA PRO A 411 0.47 19.40 -17.48
C PRO A 411 0.85 18.19 -18.32
N LYS A 412 1.99 18.25 -19.01
CA LYS A 412 2.40 17.16 -19.90
C LYS A 412 2.74 15.86 -19.15
N PRO A 413 2.52 14.68 -19.76
CA PRO A 413 2.93 13.40 -19.21
C PRO A 413 4.39 13.34 -18.79
N GLU A 414 4.69 12.62 -17.71
CA GLU A 414 6.07 12.27 -17.35
C GLU A 414 6.74 11.44 -18.45
N VAL A 415 5.99 10.47 -18.99
CA VAL A 415 6.36 9.62 -20.12
C VAL A 415 5.31 9.77 -21.23
N PRO A 416 5.61 10.46 -22.35
CA PRO A 416 4.66 10.68 -23.44
C PRO A 416 4.53 9.52 -24.44
N GLN A 417 5.34 8.46 -24.31
CA GLN A 417 5.26 7.25 -25.14
C GLN A 417 4.13 6.33 -24.69
N ASN A 418 3.59 5.51 -25.60
CA ASN A 418 2.65 4.42 -25.28
C ASN A 418 1.35 4.84 -24.54
N LEU A 419 0.92 6.10 -24.71
CA LEU A 419 -0.29 6.64 -24.08
C LEU A 419 -1.54 5.84 -24.45
N ASP A 420 -2.39 5.58 -23.46
CA ASP A 420 -3.70 4.99 -23.67
C ASP A 420 -4.68 6.03 -24.24
N CYS A 421 -5.22 5.71 -25.42
CA CYS A 421 -6.18 6.52 -26.16
C CYS A 421 -7.65 6.07 -25.99
N THR A 422 -7.95 5.17 -25.02
CA THR A 422 -9.31 4.68 -24.74
C THR A 422 -10.05 5.54 -23.70
N THR A 423 -9.36 6.54 -23.16
CA THR A 423 -9.80 7.50 -22.15
C THR A 423 -9.15 8.86 -22.40
N GLY A 424 -9.56 9.89 -21.65
CA GLY A 424 -8.98 11.25 -21.69
C GLY A 424 -9.89 12.33 -22.30
N ASN A 425 -10.91 11.93 -23.05
CA ASN A 425 -12.01 12.81 -23.50
C ASN A 425 -13.34 12.01 -23.54
N LEU A 426 -13.88 11.70 -22.36
CA LEU A 426 -15.08 10.84 -22.22
C LEU A 426 -16.40 11.61 -22.38
N GLY A 427 -16.35 12.95 -22.44
CA GLY A 427 -17.52 13.80 -22.58
C GLY A 427 -18.52 13.69 -21.41
N LEU A 428 -18.07 13.26 -20.24
CA LEU A 428 -18.89 13.20 -19.02
C LEU A 428 -19.14 14.63 -18.51
N THR A 429 -20.36 14.88 -18.06
CA THR A 429 -20.75 16.07 -17.30
C THR A 429 -20.30 15.95 -15.84
N ASP A 430 -20.25 17.06 -15.11
CA ASP A 430 -19.90 17.06 -13.69
C ASP A 430 -20.78 16.10 -12.87
N GLN A 431 -22.09 16.05 -13.16
CA GLN A 431 -23.04 15.14 -12.53
C GLN A 431 -22.73 13.67 -12.84
N GLU A 432 -22.40 13.33 -14.09
CA GLU A 432 -22.03 11.95 -14.46
C GLU A 432 -20.72 11.52 -13.78
N GLU A 433 -19.74 12.41 -13.66
CA GLU A 433 -18.54 12.14 -12.87
C GLU A 433 -18.87 11.91 -11.38
N ASN A 434 -19.75 12.73 -10.80
CA ASN A 434 -20.19 12.58 -9.40
C ASN A 434 -20.94 11.26 -9.18
N GLN A 435 -21.70 10.79 -10.17
CA GLN A 435 -22.35 9.49 -10.16
C GLN A 435 -21.32 8.34 -10.23
N ILE A 436 -20.29 8.42 -11.08
CA ILE A 436 -19.18 7.45 -11.07
C ILE A 436 -18.46 7.45 -9.70
N VAL A 437 -18.21 8.62 -9.10
CA VAL A 437 -17.66 8.73 -7.74
C VAL A 437 -18.55 8.02 -6.71
N ALA A 438 -19.87 8.20 -6.77
CA ALA A 438 -20.82 7.51 -5.91
C ALA A 438 -20.79 5.99 -6.11
N PHE A 439 -20.70 5.50 -7.35
CA PHE A 439 -20.52 4.08 -7.64
C PHE A 439 -19.21 3.53 -7.06
N LEU A 440 -18.08 4.21 -7.25
CA LEU A 440 -16.78 3.79 -6.72
C LEU A 440 -16.74 3.74 -5.18
N GLN A 441 -17.53 4.57 -4.50
CA GLN A 441 -17.71 4.48 -3.05
C GLN A 441 -18.40 3.17 -2.62
N THR A 442 -19.29 2.60 -3.44
CA THR A 442 -19.96 1.32 -3.16
C THR A 442 -19.02 0.10 -3.17
N LEU A 443 -17.80 0.25 -3.72
CA LEU A 443 -16.75 -0.77 -3.78
C LEU A 443 -15.87 -0.80 -2.51
N THR A 444 -16.27 -0.09 -1.46
CA THR A 444 -15.59 -0.05 -0.15
C THR A 444 -16.09 -1.18 0.75
N ASP A 445 -15.19 -2.05 1.20
CA ASP A 445 -15.46 -3.14 2.15
C ASP A 445 -15.91 -2.62 3.53
N GLY A 446 -16.52 -3.51 4.32
CA GLY A 446 -17.08 -3.19 5.64
C GLY A 446 -18.50 -2.63 5.59
N PHE A 447 -19.21 -2.78 4.47
CA PHE A 447 -20.61 -2.38 4.37
C PHE A 447 -21.48 -3.22 5.32
N THR A 448 -22.22 -2.51 6.18
CA THR A 448 -23.23 -3.09 7.05
C THR A 448 -24.58 -2.46 6.73
N THR A 449 -25.64 -3.27 6.64
CA THR A 449 -26.99 -2.72 6.51
C THR A 449 -27.41 -2.10 7.84
N THR A 450 -27.80 -0.83 7.82
CA THR A 450 -28.38 -0.13 8.97
C THR A 450 -29.77 -0.70 9.31
N GLY A 451 -29.76 -1.87 9.95
CA GLY A 451 -30.95 -2.66 10.25
C GLY A 451 -30.73 -3.71 11.35
N VAL A 452 -29.50 -4.21 11.50
CA VAL A 452 -29.11 -4.99 12.70
C VAL A 452 -28.22 -4.14 13.58
N ARG A 453 -28.85 -3.34 14.45
CA ARG A 453 -28.22 -3.09 15.74
C ARG A 453 -28.15 -4.45 16.41
N CYS A 454 -26.96 -5.03 16.55
CA CYS A 454 -26.74 -5.95 17.65
C CYS A 454 -27.05 -5.13 18.91
N ALA A 455 -28.22 -5.34 19.50
CA ALA A 455 -28.42 -4.96 20.88
C ALA A 455 -27.28 -5.64 21.62
N ALA A 456 -26.42 -4.85 22.26
CA ALA A 456 -25.38 -5.42 23.10
C ALA A 456 -26.12 -6.31 24.10
N ALA A 457 -25.87 -7.62 24.02
CA ALA A 457 -26.27 -8.53 25.06
C ALA A 457 -25.47 -8.09 26.28
N ALA A 458 -26.09 -7.27 27.12
CA ALA A 458 -25.63 -7.07 28.47
C ALA A 458 -25.60 -8.48 29.06
N HIS A 459 -24.40 -9.00 29.27
CA HIS A 459 -24.21 -10.20 30.07
C HIS A 459 -24.62 -9.83 31.49
N ASP A 460 -25.91 -10.00 31.78
CA ASP A 460 -26.42 -10.03 33.14
C ASP A 460 -25.76 -11.26 33.78
N SER A 461 -24.79 -11.00 34.65
CA SER A 461 -23.92 -12.03 35.22
C SER A 461 -24.63 -12.70 36.40
N ASP A 462 -25.78 -13.32 36.14
CA ASP A 462 -26.46 -14.18 37.08
C ASP A 462 -27.36 -15.21 36.36
N SER A 463 -27.59 -16.36 37.00
CA SER A 463 -28.45 -17.47 36.53
C SER A 463 -27.95 -18.36 35.36
N LEU A 464 -26.85 -19.09 35.56
CA LEU A 464 -26.70 -20.46 35.00
C LEU A 464 -26.14 -21.45 36.03
N VAL A 465 -27.04 -22.01 36.84
CA VAL A 465 -26.89 -23.37 37.36
C VAL A 465 -28.03 -24.19 36.76
N GLN A 466 -27.74 -24.89 35.67
CA GLN A 466 -28.65 -25.92 35.16
C GLN A 466 -28.39 -27.21 35.93
N GLU A 467 -29.41 -27.70 36.63
CA GLU A 467 -29.48 -29.12 36.98
C GLU A 467 -29.67 -29.94 35.69
N ALA A 468 -29.08 -31.13 35.66
CA ALA A 468 -29.21 -32.05 34.53
C ALA A 468 -30.37 -33.03 34.78
N ASP A 469 -31.34 -33.06 33.87
CA ASP A 469 -32.37 -34.09 33.85
C ASP A 469 -31.75 -35.46 33.51
N GLY A 470 -31.89 -36.41 34.44
CA GLY A 470 -31.52 -37.81 34.29
C GLY A 470 -32.62 -38.71 34.83
N GLU A 471 -33.10 -39.66 34.01
CA GLU A 471 -34.38 -40.33 34.21
C GLU A 471 -34.45 -41.33 35.39
N SER A 472 -35.62 -41.30 36.04
CA SER A 472 -36.46 -42.47 36.41
C SER A 472 -36.39 -43.18 37.78
N VAL A 473 -37.59 -43.66 38.16
CA VAL A 473 -37.96 -44.72 39.12
C VAL A 473 -37.93 -44.44 40.64
N GLY A 474 -39.11 -44.03 41.17
CA GLY A 474 -39.85 -44.90 42.10
C GLY A 474 -39.75 -44.71 43.63
N ALA A 475 -40.91 -44.89 44.27
CA ALA A 475 -41.16 -45.25 45.68
C ALA A 475 -41.03 -44.19 46.81
N GLU A 476 -42.23 -43.83 47.33
CA GLU A 476 -42.63 -43.58 48.72
C GLU A 476 -41.61 -43.38 49.88
N ARG A 477 -41.96 -42.38 50.71
CA ARG A 477 -42.03 -42.38 52.20
C ARG A 477 -40.81 -42.01 53.09
N VAL A 478 -41.02 -40.87 53.78
CA VAL A 478 -41.09 -40.74 55.27
C VAL A 478 -39.79 -40.61 56.09
N MET A 479 -39.59 -39.37 56.54
CA MET A 479 -39.21 -38.93 57.91
C MET A 479 -37.80 -39.15 58.50
N LYS A 480 -37.31 -38.04 59.07
CA LYS A 480 -36.36 -37.90 60.21
C LYS A 480 -34.92 -38.39 59.95
N GLY A 481 -33.89 -37.67 60.38
CA GLY A 481 -33.83 -36.40 61.12
C GLY A 481 -32.68 -36.42 62.14
N THR A 482 -32.22 -35.24 62.56
CA THR A 482 -31.13 -35.00 63.55
C THR A 482 -29.72 -35.47 63.12
N GLY A 483 -28.62 -34.80 63.48
CA GLY A 483 -28.49 -33.51 64.17
C GLY A 483 -27.07 -33.28 64.72
N ALA A 484 -26.84 -32.08 65.30
CA ALA A 484 -25.64 -31.65 66.03
C ALA A 484 -24.36 -31.43 65.18
N ARG A 485 -23.76 -30.22 65.14
CA ARG A 485 -22.90 -29.56 66.15
C ARG A 485 -21.57 -30.30 66.41
N ALA A 486 -20.44 -29.66 66.69
CA ALA A 486 -19.93 -28.28 66.51
C ALA A 486 -18.49 -28.27 67.07
N ASN A 487 -17.56 -27.46 66.54
CA ASN A 487 -16.78 -26.48 67.32
C ASN A 487 -15.70 -25.76 66.51
N ALA A 488 -15.31 -24.59 67.02
CA ALA A 488 -14.36 -23.64 66.45
C ALA A 488 -12.96 -23.74 67.09
N ILE A 489 -12.19 -22.64 66.94
CA ILE A 489 -10.85 -22.30 67.47
C ILE A 489 -9.74 -22.48 66.41
N GLY A 490 -8.88 -21.51 66.09
CA GLY A 490 -8.79 -20.10 66.52
C GLY A 490 -7.33 -19.60 66.65
N ALA A 491 -7.09 -18.31 66.38
CA ALA A 491 -5.78 -17.58 66.49
C ALA A 491 -4.70 -17.95 65.44
N ARG A 492 -3.76 -17.07 65.03
CA ARG A 492 -3.53 -15.61 65.24
C ARG A 492 -2.57 -15.10 64.14
N ALA A 493 -2.65 -13.82 63.77
CA ALA A 493 -1.62 -13.14 62.95
C ALA A 493 -0.49 -12.52 63.83
N PRO A 494 0.62 -12.10 63.21
CA PRO A 494 0.87 -10.66 63.15
C PRO A 494 1.35 -10.15 61.76
N SER A 495 1.30 -8.83 61.60
CA SER A 495 1.44 -8.07 60.36
C SER A 495 2.83 -7.43 60.15
N LEU A 496 3.29 -7.37 58.90
CA LEU A 496 4.07 -6.24 58.36
C LEU A 496 3.63 -5.96 56.90
N LEU A 497 3.53 -4.68 56.56
CA LEU A 497 3.22 -4.09 55.24
C LEU A 497 4.39 -3.14 54.87
N PRO A 498 4.49 -2.59 53.64
CA PRO A 498 3.60 -2.72 52.47
C PRO A 498 4.32 -3.47 51.29
N ASP A 499 3.94 -3.42 50.00
CA ASP A 499 2.94 -2.63 49.25
C ASP A 499 2.44 -3.35 47.97
N SER A 500 1.52 -2.70 47.25
CA SER A 500 1.09 -2.81 45.85
C SER A 500 1.17 -4.16 45.08
N PHE A 501 -0.02 -4.74 44.90
CA PHE A 501 -0.38 -5.73 43.85
C PHE A 501 -0.83 -5.01 42.53
N PRO A 502 -1.46 -5.66 41.52
CA PRO A 502 -0.80 -6.16 40.31
C PRO A 502 -1.37 -5.54 39.01
N GLY A 503 -0.87 -5.96 37.83
CA GLY A 503 -1.37 -5.49 36.53
C GLY A 503 -1.54 -6.61 35.50
N THR A 504 -2.79 -7.00 35.22
CA THR A 504 -3.17 -7.92 34.14
C THR A 504 -3.01 -7.27 32.76
N LEU A 505 -2.55 -8.04 31.78
CA LEU A 505 -2.42 -7.60 30.38
C LEU A 505 -3.80 -7.49 29.69
N THR A 506 -4.44 -6.33 29.83
CA THR A 506 -5.49 -5.87 28.91
C THR A 506 -4.88 -4.85 27.95
N GLY A 507 -4.46 -5.32 26.76
CA GLY A 507 -4.01 -4.45 25.69
C GLY A 507 -5.20 -3.62 25.17
N ALA A 508 -5.17 -2.32 25.41
CA ALA A 508 -6.27 -1.43 25.05
C ALA A 508 -6.29 -1.16 23.53
N PHE A 509 -7.30 -1.70 22.84
CA PHE A 509 -7.81 -1.06 21.63
C PHE A 509 -8.33 0.33 22.03
N HIS A 510 -7.60 1.39 21.65
CA HIS A 510 -8.13 2.74 21.72
C HIS A 510 -9.00 3.02 20.51
N ASP A 511 -10.22 3.45 20.79
CA ASP A 511 -11.22 3.84 19.81
C ASP A 511 -10.85 5.21 19.23
N TRP A 512 -10.29 5.25 18.02
CA TRP A 512 -9.88 6.49 17.36
C TRP A 512 -11.01 7.08 16.51
N THR A 513 -12.04 7.58 17.18
CA THR A 513 -13.07 8.45 16.58
C THR A 513 -13.01 9.86 17.15
N ALA A 514 -12.26 10.74 16.49
CA ALA A 514 -12.58 12.17 16.30
C ALA A 514 -11.45 12.90 15.55
N CYS A 515 -11.81 13.71 14.55
CA CYS A 515 -10.98 14.84 14.16
C CYS A 515 -11.20 15.98 15.17
N GLU A 516 -10.40 16.02 16.25
CA GLU A 516 -10.38 17.18 17.16
C GLU A 516 -9.02 17.89 17.17
N THR A 517 -9.10 19.22 17.15
CA THR A 517 -7.98 20.14 17.02
C THR A 517 -7.40 20.52 18.37
N GLY A 518 -6.20 20.01 18.71
CA GLY A 518 -5.44 20.43 19.88
C GLY A 518 -4.43 21.54 19.55
N ALA A 519 -4.85 22.79 19.56
CA ALA A 519 -3.92 23.93 19.47
C ALA A 519 -3.26 24.17 20.84
N HIS A 520 -1.98 23.84 20.98
CA HIS A 520 -1.16 24.28 22.11
C HIS A 520 -0.07 25.25 21.65
N ASP A 521 -0.30 26.53 21.96
CA ASP A 521 0.71 27.58 21.90
C ASP A 521 1.82 27.31 22.92
N ASN A 522 3.07 27.38 22.45
CA ASN A 522 4.25 27.63 23.27
C ASN A 522 5.37 28.16 22.35
N GLY A 523 5.42 29.48 22.21
CA GLY A 523 6.24 30.14 21.20
C GLY A 523 7.76 29.98 21.37
N ARG A 524 8.44 29.85 20.23
CA ARG A 524 9.80 30.34 19.96
C ARG A 524 9.94 30.62 18.46
N GLN A 525 10.07 31.89 18.09
CA GLN A 525 10.27 32.28 16.68
C GLN A 525 11.69 31.95 16.19
N PRO A 526 11.85 31.52 14.93
CA PRO A 526 13.05 31.74 14.14
C PRO A 526 12.90 33.02 13.29
N VAL A 527 14.00 33.77 13.16
CA VAL A 527 14.07 35.04 12.42
C VAL A 527 14.01 34.81 10.91
N LEU A 528 13.10 35.49 10.22
CA LEU A 528 13.05 35.57 8.75
C LEU A 528 13.72 36.86 8.28
N LEU A 529 14.83 36.74 7.57
CA LEU A 529 15.51 37.85 6.90
C LEU A 529 14.86 38.11 5.53
N GLN A 530 14.19 39.25 5.39
CA GLN A 530 13.88 39.86 4.09
C GLN A 530 15.00 40.83 3.69
N PRO A 531 15.35 40.95 2.39
CA PRO A 531 16.02 42.12 1.85
C PRO A 531 15.02 43.04 1.12
N ASP A 532 15.02 44.32 1.51
CA ASP A 532 14.19 45.38 0.92
C ASP A 532 14.54 45.70 -0.55
N HIS A 533 13.52 46.09 -1.32
CA HIS A 533 13.70 46.84 -2.57
C HIS A 533 14.05 48.31 -2.31
N ARG A 534 15.08 48.86 -2.99
CA ARG A 534 15.17 50.30 -3.31
C ARG A 534 16.04 50.59 -4.54
N SER A 535 15.41 51.24 -5.53
CA SER A 535 15.93 52.29 -6.45
C SER A 535 17.36 52.21 -7.03
N GLY A 536 17.46 52.25 -8.37
CA GLY A 536 18.66 52.70 -9.10
C GLY A 536 18.88 54.24 -9.03
N PRO A 537 19.73 54.89 -9.87
CA PRO A 537 19.88 54.60 -11.31
C PRO A 537 21.28 54.74 -11.97
N SER A 538 21.32 54.39 -13.27
CA SER A 538 22.10 55.00 -14.38
C SER A 538 23.62 54.77 -14.60
N SER A 539 23.91 54.52 -15.89
CA SER A 539 25.15 54.83 -16.67
C SER A 539 26.42 53.99 -16.49
N GLY A 540 27.10 53.70 -17.61
CA GLY A 540 28.41 53.02 -17.68
C GLY A 540 28.60 52.19 -18.95
N GLU A 541 29.33 52.72 -19.94
CA GLU A 541 29.64 52.08 -21.23
C GLU A 541 30.94 51.25 -21.23
N GLU A 542 31.09 50.41 -22.28
CA GLU A 542 32.32 49.81 -22.83
C GLU A 542 33.16 48.79 -21.99
N GLY A 543 33.79 47.81 -22.68
CA GLY A 543 34.67 46.83 -22.00
C GLY A 543 35.10 45.54 -22.73
N ARG A 544 35.08 45.51 -24.07
CA ARG A 544 35.48 44.39 -24.98
C ARG A 544 36.71 43.55 -24.55
N ALA A 545 36.59 42.22 -24.46
CA ALA A 545 37.73 41.28 -24.55
C ALA A 545 37.37 39.91 -25.20
N ARG A 546 38.32 39.34 -25.98
CA ARG A 546 38.15 38.15 -26.84
C ARG A 546 38.71 36.85 -26.23
N ARG A 547 38.18 35.69 -26.67
CA ARG A 547 38.88 34.48 -27.18
C ARG A 547 37.83 33.46 -27.69
N HIS A 548 37.91 32.92 -28.93
CA HIS A 548 38.57 31.65 -29.33
C HIS A 548 38.30 30.49 -28.34
N HIS A 549 37.93 29.24 -28.69
CA HIS A 549 37.65 28.55 -29.96
C HIS A 549 36.92 27.20 -29.63
N GLN A 550 36.39 26.33 -30.50
CA GLN A 550 36.41 26.20 -31.98
C GLN A 550 35.09 25.53 -32.49
N ARG A 551 35.15 24.66 -33.51
CA ARG A 551 34.14 23.63 -33.89
C ARG A 551 34.90 22.34 -34.28
N THR A 552 34.28 21.18 -34.12
CA THR A 552 34.49 20.02 -35.01
C THR A 552 33.21 19.17 -35.10
N SER A 553 32.84 18.81 -36.32
CA SER A 553 31.75 17.87 -36.63
C SER A 553 32.34 16.50 -36.98
N ALA A 554 31.54 15.43 -36.86
CA ALA A 554 31.72 14.22 -37.66
C ALA A 554 30.38 13.48 -37.81
N ARG A 555 30.08 13.00 -39.02
CA ARG A 555 28.97 12.10 -39.37
C ARG A 555 29.30 11.45 -40.72
N ILE A 556 28.95 10.16 -40.90
CA ILE A 556 29.10 9.38 -42.14
C ILE A 556 30.58 9.02 -42.40
N ASP A 557 31.01 7.78 -42.67
CA ASP A 557 30.37 6.63 -43.35
C ASP A 557 29.79 5.52 -42.45
#